data_AF-A0A843VYM0-F1
#
_entry.id   AF-A0A843VYM0-F1
#
_cell.length_a   1.000
_cell.length_b   1.000
_cell.length_c   1.000
_cell.angle_alpha   90.00
_cell.angle_beta   90.00
_cell.angle_gamma   90.00
#
_symmetry.space_group_name_H-M   'P 1'
#
loop_
_entity.id
_entity.type
_entity.pdbx_description
1 polymer ?
#
loop_
_entity_poly.entity_id
_entity_poly.type
_entity_poly.pdbx_seq_one_letter_code
_entity_poly.pdbx_strand_id
1 'polypeptide(L)'
;MGTVVESTSDFFSGRLTKKERKQSIADELLCDQSFKAYRKRKVREIDDELRPVGVDKWRIRGRQTLKRAKEREGSPDICSLLKQILNNY
;
A
#
# COMPACT_ATOMS: atom_id res chain seq x y z
N MET A 1 8.12 28.83 -16.51
CA MET A 1 8.94 27.62 -16.66
C MET A 1 9.54 27.66 -18.06
N GLY A 2 10.87 27.61 -18.18
CA GLY A 2 11.56 27.68 -19.47
C GLY A 2 11.72 26.31 -20.13
N THR A 3 11.82 26.29 -21.46
CA THR A 3 12.08 25.07 -22.25
C THR A 3 13.40 25.23 -22.98
N VAL A 4 14.20 24.18 -23.06
CA VAL A 4 15.48 24.18 -23.77
C VAL A 4 15.23 24.20 -25.29
N VAL A 5 15.91 25.11 -25.99
CA VAL A 5 15.93 25.15 -27.47
C VAL A 5 17.22 24.49 -27.95
N GLU A 6 17.08 23.34 -28.61
CA GLU A 6 18.22 22.57 -29.12
C GLU A 6 18.72 23.12 -30.47
N SER A 7 20.01 22.90 -30.73
CA SER A 7 20.69 23.26 -31.97
C SER A 7 20.14 22.48 -33.18
N THR A 8 20.35 23.00 -34.40
CA THR A 8 19.98 22.30 -35.64
C THR A 8 20.92 21.14 -35.98
N SER A 9 22.10 21.08 -35.36
CA SER A 9 23.14 20.06 -35.60
C SER A 9 22.89 18.76 -34.84
N ASP A 10 22.21 18.79 -33.69
CA ASP A 10 22.03 17.62 -32.82
C ASP A 10 20.72 16.87 -33.10
N PHE A 11 20.55 16.39 -34.35
CA PHE A 11 19.29 15.79 -34.78
C PHE A 11 19.02 14.40 -34.17
N PHE A 12 20.05 13.56 -33.96
CA PHE A 12 19.88 12.15 -33.61
C PHE A 12 20.19 11.80 -32.15
N SER A 13 20.99 12.62 -31.44
CA SER A 13 21.50 12.29 -30.10
C SER A 13 20.91 13.15 -28.99
N GLY A 14 20.85 14.47 -29.21
CA GLY A 14 20.42 15.42 -28.19
C GLY A 14 18.93 15.78 -28.27
N ARG A 15 18.30 15.59 -29.43
CA ARG A 15 16.95 16.09 -29.69
C ARG A 15 15.83 15.11 -29.34
N LEU A 16 14.91 15.56 -28.49
CA LEU A 16 13.64 14.86 -28.24
C LEU A 16 12.64 15.04 -29.38
N THR A 17 11.90 13.97 -29.72
CA THR A 17 10.84 14.02 -30.73
C THR A 17 9.61 14.78 -30.21
N LYS A 18 8.76 15.28 -31.12
CA LYS A 18 7.53 16.02 -30.75
C LYS A 18 6.60 15.23 -29.81
N LYS A 19 6.62 13.90 -29.88
CA LYS A 19 5.77 13.03 -29.05
C LYS A 19 6.29 12.89 -27.61
N GLU A 20 7.60 12.96 -27.45
CA GLU A 20 8.28 12.80 -26.16
C GLU A 20 8.32 14.11 -25.37
N ARG A 21 8.39 15.26 -26.07
CA ARG A 21 8.29 16.59 -25.45
C ARG A 21 6.95 16.75 -24.74
N LYS A 22 6.98 16.97 -23.42
CA LYS A 22 5.78 17.24 -22.62
C LYS A 22 5.73 18.70 -22.19
N GLN A 23 4.58 19.10 -21.65
CA GLN A 23 4.38 20.48 -21.17
C GLN A 23 5.01 20.71 -19.79
N SER A 24 5.15 19.65 -19.00
CA SER A 24 5.70 19.69 -17.65
C SER A 24 6.78 18.64 -17.48
N ILE A 25 7.82 18.98 -16.72
CA ILE A 25 8.89 18.06 -16.32
C ILE A 25 8.32 16.84 -15.58
N ALA A 26 7.24 17.03 -14.80
CA ALA A 26 6.57 15.94 -14.11
C ALA A 26 6.01 14.89 -15.09
N ASP A 27 5.45 15.33 -16.21
CA ASP A 27 4.89 14.45 -17.23
C ASP A 27 5.98 13.70 -18.00
N GLU A 28 7.14 14.32 -18.21
CA GLU A 28 8.31 13.66 -18.80
C GLU A 28 8.76 12.49 -17.93
N LEU A 29 8.93 12.73 -16.62
CA LEU A 29 9.31 11.70 -15.66
C LEU A 29 8.25 10.60 -15.51
N LEU A 30 6.96 10.94 -15.64
CA LEU A 30 5.87 9.97 -15.61
C LEU A 30 5.73 9.17 -16.92
N CYS A 31 6.36 9.58 -18.01
CA CYS A 31 6.33 8.83 -19.26
C CYS A 31 7.37 7.69 -19.24
N ASP A 32 8.52 7.92 -18.60
CA ASP A 32 9.60 6.94 -18.49
C ASP A 32 9.19 5.69 -17.68
N GLN A 33 9.41 4.51 -18.28
CA GLN A 33 9.13 3.22 -17.67
C GLN A 33 10.17 2.83 -16.62
N SER A 34 11.44 3.21 -16.82
CA SER A 34 12.52 2.90 -15.89
C SER A 34 12.29 3.62 -14.55
N PHE A 35 11.89 4.89 -14.62
CA PHE A 35 11.56 5.70 -13.45
C PHE A 35 10.34 5.17 -12.70
N LYS A 36 9.30 4.66 -13.40
CA LYS A 36 8.15 4.02 -12.76
C LYS A 36 8.55 2.80 -11.93
N ALA A 37 9.38 1.93 -12.50
CA ALA A 37 9.87 0.74 -11.81
C ALA A 37 10.70 1.11 -10.57
N TYR A 38 11.62 2.08 -10.72
CA TYR A 38 12.41 2.62 -9.62
C TYR A 38 11.54 3.20 -8.51
N ARG A 39 10.61 4.09 -8.87
CA ARG A 39 9.68 4.73 -7.92
C ARG A 39 8.87 3.68 -7.17
N LYS A 40 8.26 2.72 -7.87
CA LYS A 40 7.45 1.67 -7.23
C LYS A 40 8.26 0.81 -6.26
N ARG A 41 9.51 0.54 -6.57
CA ARG A 41 10.42 -0.19 -5.68
C ARG A 41 10.79 0.66 -4.47
N LYS A 42 11.29 1.88 -4.69
CA LYS A 42 11.74 2.76 -3.62
C LYS A 42 10.65 3.22 -2.67
N VAL A 43 9.46 3.50 -3.19
CA VAL A 43 8.31 3.84 -2.34
C VAL A 43 7.95 2.68 -1.41
N ARG A 44 8.03 1.43 -1.89
CA ARG A 44 7.82 0.26 -1.02
C ARG A 44 8.92 0.11 0.03
N GLU A 45 10.18 0.28 -0.36
CA GLU A 45 11.30 0.24 0.60
C GLU A 45 11.14 1.29 1.71
N ILE A 46 10.77 2.52 1.34
CA ILE A 46 10.54 3.61 2.29
C ILE A 46 9.32 3.32 3.17
N ASP A 47 8.22 2.84 2.59
CA ASP A 47 7.01 2.48 3.35
C ASP A 47 7.32 1.37 4.36
N ASP A 48 8.05 0.32 3.95
CA ASP A 48 8.46 -0.78 4.82
C ASP A 48 9.38 -0.30 5.95
N GLU A 49 10.28 0.65 5.69
CA GLU A 49 11.17 1.24 6.70
C GLU A 49 10.42 2.15 7.69
N LEU A 50 9.50 2.99 7.18
CA LEU A 50 8.75 3.95 7.98
C LEU A 50 7.55 3.32 8.68
N ARG A 51 7.10 2.13 8.27
CA ARG A 51 5.95 1.48 8.85
C ARG A 51 6.22 1.18 10.33
N PRO A 52 5.45 1.78 11.26
CA PRO A 52 5.59 1.45 12.67
C PRO A 52 5.24 -0.03 12.87
N VAL A 53 6.19 -0.80 13.41
CA VAL A 53 6.10 -2.25 13.71
C VAL A 53 4.87 -2.62 14.58
N GLY A 54 4.21 -1.63 15.17
CA GLY A 54 3.22 -1.78 16.23
C GLY A 54 1.79 -2.18 15.86
N VAL A 55 1.37 -2.14 14.58
CA VAL A 55 -0.05 -2.42 14.24
C VAL A 55 -0.29 -3.90 13.92
N ASP A 56 0.69 -4.58 13.33
CA ASP A 56 0.58 -5.99 12.96
C ASP A 56 0.64 -6.93 14.17
N LYS A 57 1.33 -6.54 15.25
CA LYS A 57 1.43 -7.36 16.48
C LYS A 57 0.09 -7.55 17.18
N TRP A 58 -0.82 -6.58 17.06
CA TRP A 58 -2.16 -6.62 17.65
C TRP A 58 -3.26 -6.98 16.64
N ARG A 59 -2.88 -7.21 15.37
CA ARG A 59 -3.84 -7.54 14.32
C ARG A 59 -4.36 -8.97 14.55
N ILE A 60 -5.67 -9.11 14.72
CA ILE A 60 -6.35 -10.41 14.86
C ILE A 60 -6.20 -11.15 13.53
N ARG A 61 -5.26 -12.12 13.47
CA ARG A 61 -4.88 -12.82 12.23
C ARG A 61 -5.85 -13.94 11.79
N GLY A 62 -6.92 -14.21 12.55
CA GLY A 62 -7.93 -15.16 12.08
C GLY A 62 -9.09 -15.47 13.04
N ARG A 63 -9.98 -16.36 12.58
CA ARG A 63 -11.18 -16.78 13.31
C ARG A 63 -10.88 -17.45 14.66
N GLN A 64 -9.70 -18.06 14.82
CA GLN A 64 -9.27 -18.68 16.08
C GLN A 64 -8.85 -17.67 17.15
N THR A 65 -8.30 -16.51 16.76
CA THR A 65 -7.93 -15.46 17.73
C THR A 65 -9.16 -14.72 18.26
N LEU A 66 -10.26 -14.69 17.49
CA LEU A 66 -11.57 -14.20 17.95
C LEU A 66 -12.20 -15.11 19.01
N LYS A 67 -12.06 -16.44 18.89
CA LYS A 67 -12.57 -17.40 19.89
C LYS A 67 -11.94 -17.17 21.27
N ARG A 68 -10.62 -16.98 21.34
CA ARG A 68 -9.91 -16.68 22.60
C ARG A 68 -10.34 -15.37 23.25
N ALA A 69 -10.65 -14.34 22.47
CA ALA A 69 -11.16 -13.09 23.01
C ALA A 69 -12.56 -13.29 23.62
N LYS A 70 -13.42 -14.02 22.90
CA LYS A 70 -14.78 -14.36 23.34
C LYS A 70 -14.81 -15.29 24.56
N GLU A 71 -13.81 -16.17 24.71
CA GLU A 71 -13.62 -17.02 25.90
C GLU A 71 -13.12 -16.23 27.13
N ARG A 72 -12.37 -15.13 26.94
CA ARG A 72 -11.94 -14.24 28.03
C ARG A 72 -13.06 -13.32 28.53
N GLU A 73 -14.06 -13.04 27.71
CA GLU A 73 -15.34 -12.47 28.13
C GLU A 73 -16.19 -13.55 28.84
N GLY A 74 -15.61 -14.18 29.86
CA GLY A 74 -16.14 -15.31 30.62
C GLY A 74 -17.36 -14.99 31.49
N SER A 75 -18.33 -14.26 30.94
CA SER A 75 -19.73 -14.39 31.33
C SER A 75 -20.28 -15.57 30.52
N PRO A 76 -20.85 -16.61 31.15
CA PRO A 76 -21.56 -17.62 30.38
C PRO A 76 -22.61 -16.92 29.53
N ASP A 77 -22.60 -17.21 28.23
CA ASP A 77 -23.57 -16.64 27.32
C ASP A 77 -24.97 -17.04 27.79
N ILE A 78 -25.93 -16.11 27.74
CA ILE A 78 -27.33 -16.35 28.12
C ILE A 78 -27.85 -17.63 27.45
N CYS A 79 -27.35 -17.95 26.25
CA CYS A 79 -27.67 -19.16 25.50
C CYS A 79 -27.15 -20.46 26.16
N SER A 80 -25.95 -20.49 26.74
CA SER A 80 -25.46 -21.65 27.50
C SER A 80 -26.19 -21.79 28.84
N LEU A 81 -26.47 -20.69 29.54
CA LEU A 81 -27.27 -20.73 30.77
C LEU A 81 -28.68 -21.27 30.51
N LEU A 82 -29.34 -20.80 29.44
CA LEU A 82 -30.65 -21.31 29.05
C LEU A 82 -30.61 -22.78 28.65
N LYS A 83 -29.57 -23.24 27.95
CA LYS A 83 -29.37 -24.67 27.65
C LYS A 83 -29.13 -25.50 28.91
N GLN A 84 -28.40 -24.97 29.89
CA GLN A 84 -28.13 -25.65 31.15
C GLN A 84 -29.37 -25.74 32.03
N ILE A 85 -30.25 -24.73 31.98
CA ILE A 85 -31.56 -24.73 32.64
C ILE A 85 -32.51 -25.69 31.93
N LEU A 86 -32.58 -25.68 30.60
CA LEU A 86 -33.44 -26.57 29.82
C LEU A 86 -33.02 -28.04 29.88
N ASN A 87 -31.73 -28.34 30.05
CA ASN A 87 -31.25 -29.72 30.21
C ASN A 87 -31.34 -30.24 31.66
N ASN A 88 -31.69 -29.39 32.64
CA ASN A 88 -31.94 -29.78 34.03
C ASN A 88 -33.42 -30.02 34.33
N TYR A 89 -34.27 -30.06 33.30
CA TYR A 89 -35.67 -30.44 33.36
C TYR A 89 -35.91 -31.75 32.61
#